data_AF-A0A5N6C6R4-F1
#
_entry.id   AF-A0A5N6C6R4-F1
#
_cell.length_a   1.000
_cell.length_b   1.000
_cell.length_c   1.000
_cell.angle_alpha   90.00
_cell.angle_beta   90.00
_cell.angle_gamma   90.00
#
_symmetry.space_group_name_H-M   'P 1'
#
loop_
_entity.id
_entity.type
_entity.pdbx_description
1 polymer ?
#
loop_
_entity_poly.entity_id
_entity_poly.type
_entity_poly.pdbx_seq_one_letter_code
_entity_poly.pdbx_strand_id
1 'polypeptide(L)'
;MTSAGRWDHTDPATRAAYQRFDELTEQGLDPGPDVDWRVYGTYAQMKLWLGPEGGHDYDERVLRVVRSVAERDIDFTYREAHHLMERAGYWVRQGHTRYEELFRIPLAAARRFDYQVRRDLLRWLTSGQWLKDARALLAEQVTELLTEPAEHGPAGVVRTEMGDTDHFARMLAEEYGPRLVEVLPLFRHWNTARSTKPSARWLRNAARMLTPGAVALVRELLTRLVAYRGGDWVVRYDGEEWRDKVFLKEETIVVVRGILWTCQVIDERWVTSLVTDVAMTCGTGSNGMGSTCRCEPVTNAAVGVLARRGGLDVIVPLSRIQAKVRARSVQRNLSLALDAVAVENGLTREQLLDRTVPTFGLDADGVREEKIGDYRVRLCADVPALRYVNAAGKTVKSLPKDLRAELSDLRAILKELKLAQAAERSRLEHDCP
;
A
#
# COMPACT_ATOMS: atom_id res chain seq x y z
N MET A 1 10.42 -31.80 -19.24
CA MET A 1 9.87 -32.25 -20.54
C MET A 1 9.50 -33.72 -20.39
N THR A 2 8.22 -34.02 -20.18
CA THR A 2 7.76 -35.40 -20.00
C THR A 2 6.67 -35.67 -21.03
N SER A 3 6.84 -36.74 -21.79
CA SER A 3 5.76 -37.37 -22.55
C SER A 3 4.78 -37.96 -21.55
N ALA A 4 3.48 -37.76 -21.79
CA ALA A 4 2.43 -38.44 -21.04
C ALA A 4 2.73 -39.95 -21.04
N GLY A 5 2.91 -40.54 -19.85
CA GLY A 5 3.18 -41.97 -19.66
C GLY A 5 4.56 -42.35 -19.12
N ARG A 6 5.57 -41.45 -19.10
CA ARG A 6 6.85 -41.71 -18.41
C ARG A 6 6.94 -40.96 -17.09
N TRP A 7 6.44 -41.59 -16.03
CA TRP A 7 6.50 -41.12 -14.64
C TRP A 7 7.90 -41.22 -14.01
N ASP A 8 8.96 -41.31 -14.82
CA ASP A 8 10.35 -41.58 -14.41
C ASP A 8 10.98 -40.50 -13.52
N HIS A 9 10.36 -39.31 -13.48
CA HIS A 9 10.75 -38.16 -12.68
C HIS A 9 10.10 -38.14 -11.29
N THR A 10 9.16 -39.03 -11.02
CA THR A 10 8.50 -39.18 -9.71
C THR A 10 9.22 -40.22 -8.86
N ASP A 11 9.08 -40.10 -7.54
CA ASP A 11 9.57 -41.11 -6.60
C ASP A 11 8.92 -42.48 -6.86
N PRO A 12 9.55 -43.60 -6.44
CA PRO A 12 9.07 -44.93 -6.78
C PRO A 12 7.64 -45.24 -6.35
N ALA A 13 7.18 -44.70 -5.20
CA ALA A 13 5.83 -44.97 -4.69
C ALA A 13 4.77 -44.23 -5.51
N THR A 14 4.99 -42.94 -5.79
CA THR A 14 4.13 -42.13 -6.67
C THR A 14 4.08 -42.71 -8.08
N ARG A 15 5.24 -43.13 -8.62
CA ARG A 15 5.34 -43.76 -9.95
C ARG A 15 4.45 -44.99 -10.05
N ALA A 16 4.56 -45.91 -9.09
CA ALA A 16 3.78 -47.14 -9.08
C ALA A 16 2.27 -46.85 -8.95
N ALA A 17 1.88 -45.84 -8.18
CA ALA A 17 0.49 -45.40 -8.09
C ALA A 17 -0.03 -44.86 -9.44
N TYR A 18 0.74 -43.99 -10.10
CA TYR A 18 0.34 -43.37 -11.36
C TYR A 18 0.23 -44.39 -12.50
N GLN A 19 1.11 -45.39 -12.54
CA GLN A 19 1.02 -46.50 -13.49
C GLN A 19 -0.29 -47.29 -13.31
N ARG A 20 -0.67 -47.61 -12.07
CA ARG A 20 -1.97 -48.25 -11.79
C ARG A 20 -3.14 -47.36 -12.23
N PHE A 21 -3.05 -46.06 -11.99
CA PHE A 21 -4.11 -45.12 -12.39
C PHE A 21 -4.23 -44.97 -13.91
N ASP A 22 -3.12 -45.05 -14.65
CA ASP A 22 -3.15 -45.10 -16.11
C ASP A 22 -3.91 -46.33 -16.61
N GLU A 23 -3.58 -47.52 -16.10
CA GLU A 23 -4.28 -48.77 -16.48
C GLU A 23 -5.79 -48.69 -16.24
N LEU A 24 -6.20 -48.12 -15.10
CA LEU A 24 -7.61 -47.91 -14.76
C LEU A 24 -8.29 -46.89 -15.67
N THR A 25 -7.63 -45.76 -15.93
CA THR A 25 -8.17 -44.69 -16.77
C THR A 25 -8.33 -45.15 -18.23
N GLU A 26 -7.36 -45.94 -18.73
CA GLU A 26 -7.45 -46.57 -20.06
C GLU A 26 -8.63 -47.52 -20.18
N GLN A 27 -8.96 -48.24 -19.10
CA GLN A 27 -10.14 -49.11 -19.03
C GLN A 27 -11.44 -48.34 -18.72
N GLY A 28 -11.36 -47.04 -18.42
CA GLY A 28 -12.50 -46.21 -18.02
C GLY A 28 -13.06 -46.55 -16.65
N LEU A 29 -12.25 -47.14 -15.77
CA LEU A 29 -12.60 -47.57 -14.41
C LEU A 29 -12.19 -46.52 -13.36
N ASP A 30 -12.94 -46.47 -12.25
CA ASP A 30 -12.62 -45.64 -11.09
C ASP A 30 -11.51 -46.28 -10.22
N PRO A 31 -10.73 -45.49 -9.46
CA PRO A 31 -9.59 -45.98 -8.68
C PRO A 31 -9.95 -46.80 -7.42
N GLY A 32 -11.23 -47.04 -7.17
CA GLY A 32 -11.73 -47.76 -6.00
C GLY A 32 -11.81 -46.91 -4.71
N PRO A 33 -12.35 -47.48 -3.62
CA PRO A 33 -12.61 -46.73 -2.39
C PRO A 33 -11.36 -46.42 -1.56
N ASP A 34 -10.32 -47.26 -1.62
CA ASP A 34 -9.11 -47.15 -0.80
C ASP A 34 -8.02 -46.26 -1.42
N VAL A 35 -8.35 -45.49 -2.46
CA VAL A 35 -7.39 -44.62 -3.13
C VAL A 35 -7.03 -43.42 -2.25
N ASP A 36 -5.74 -43.07 -2.24
CA ASP A 36 -5.32 -41.74 -1.79
C ASP A 36 -5.76 -40.70 -2.83
N TRP A 37 -6.86 -40.00 -2.53
CA TRP A 37 -7.44 -38.99 -3.39
C TRP A 37 -6.53 -37.78 -3.64
N ARG A 38 -5.57 -37.47 -2.77
CA ARG A 38 -4.60 -36.38 -3.00
C ARG A 38 -3.59 -36.77 -4.06
N VAL A 39 -3.08 -38.00 -3.98
CA VAL A 39 -2.18 -38.58 -4.99
C VAL A 39 -2.92 -38.73 -6.32
N TYR A 40 -4.17 -39.24 -6.29
CA TYR A 40 -5.01 -39.37 -7.48
C TYR A 40 -5.37 -38.03 -8.12
N GLY A 41 -5.64 -36.99 -7.32
CA GLY A 41 -5.90 -35.66 -7.85
C GLY A 41 -4.68 -35.01 -8.50
N THR A 42 -3.49 -35.26 -7.97
CA THR A 42 -2.23 -34.80 -8.59
C THR A 42 -1.97 -35.54 -9.90
N TYR A 43 -2.28 -36.85 -9.96
CA TYR A 43 -2.26 -37.64 -11.20
C TYR A 43 -3.23 -37.07 -12.24
N ALA A 44 -4.49 -36.85 -11.84
CA ALA A 44 -5.55 -36.34 -12.70
C ALA A 44 -5.17 -35.00 -13.33
N GLN A 45 -4.61 -34.08 -12.53
CA GLN A 45 -4.05 -32.84 -13.05
C GLN A 45 -3.01 -33.15 -14.12
N MET A 46 -1.98 -33.96 -13.82
CA MET A 46 -0.88 -34.28 -14.75
C MET A 46 -1.33 -34.87 -16.09
N LYS A 47 -2.47 -35.56 -16.14
CA LYS A 47 -3.03 -36.09 -17.39
C LYS A 47 -3.54 -35.01 -18.35
N LEU A 48 -3.70 -33.77 -17.90
CA LEU A 48 -4.03 -32.62 -18.75
C LEU A 48 -2.82 -32.06 -19.52
N TRP A 49 -1.63 -32.65 -19.38
CA TRP A 49 -0.48 -32.32 -20.20
C TRP A 49 -0.48 -33.08 -21.53
N LEU A 50 -0.86 -32.39 -22.60
CA LEU A 50 -0.80 -32.84 -24.02
C LEU A 50 0.58 -32.74 -24.68
N GLY A 51 1.59 -32.21 -23.99
CA GLY A 51 2.93 -32.02 -24.56
C GLY A 51 3.36 -30.56 -24.72
N PRO A 52 4.60 -30.34 -25.20
CA PRO A 52 5.23 -29.02 -25.24
C PRO A 52 4.62 -28.06 -26.27
N GLU A 53 3.92 -28.60 -27.28
CA GLU A 53 3.23 -27.80 -28.31
C GLU A 53 1.85 -27.32 -27.87
N GLY A 54 1.41 -27.70 -26.66
CA GLY A 54 0.09 -27.33 -26.17
C GLY A 54 -1.02 -28.25 -26.66
N GLY A 55 -2.24 -27.73 -26.67
CA GLY A 55 -3.41 -28.44 -27.19
C GLY A 55 -4.71 -28.15 -26.44
N HIS A 56 -5.80 -28.75 -26.95
CA HIS A 56 -7.13 -28.66 -26.37
C HIS A 56 -7.95 -29.95 -26.43
N ASP A 57 -7.49 -30.93 -27.20
CA ASP A 57 -8.21 -32.19 -27.41
C ASP A 57 -7.78 -33.21 -26.34
N TYR A 58 -8.56 -33.25 -25.26
CA TYR A 58 -8.41 -34.26 -24.20
C TYR A 58 -9.28 -35.47 -24.49
N ASP A 59 -8.78 -36.66 -24.15
CA ASP A 59 -9.61 -37.87 -24.05
C ASP A 59 -10.70 -37.64 -22.98
N GLU A 60 -11.96 -37.95 -23.31
CA GLU A 60 -13.09 -37.80 -22.39
C GLU A 60 -12.92 -38.63 -21.11
N ARG A 61 -12.17 -39.74 -21.15
CA ARG A 61 -11.80 -40.53 -19.97
C ARG A 61 -10.97 -39.70 -18.99
N VAL A 62 -10.01 -38.92 -19.51
CA VAL A 62 -9.21 -38.00 -18.69
C VAL A 62 -10.09 -36.89 -18.11
N LEU A 63 -10.98 -36.29 -18.91
CA LEU A 63 -11.88 -35.25 -18.42
C LEU A 63 -12.84 -35.76 -17.34
N ARG A 64 -13.34 -36.99 -17.47
CA ARG A 64 -14.15 -37.64 -16.43
C ARG A 64 -13.39 -37.77 -15.11
N VAL A 65 -12.13 -38.19 -15.16
CA VAL A 65 -11.27 -38.28 -13.97
C VAL A 65 -11.08 -36.90 -13.34
N VAL A 66 -10.79 -35.87 -14.13
CA VAL A 66 -10.62 -34.49 -13.65
C VAL A 66 -11.88 -33.96 -12.96
N ARG A 67 -13.06 -34.18 -13.55
CA ARG A 67 -14.36 -33.81 -12.97
C ARG A 67 -14.63 -34.55 -11.67
N SER A 68 -14.44 -35.87 -11.68
CA SER A 68 -14.61 -36.75 -10.51
C SER A 68 -13.73 -36.31 -9.33
N VAL A 69 -12.48 -35.92 -9.58
CA VAL A 69 -11.58 -35.36 -8.55
C VAL A 69 -12.08 -34.02 -8.04
N ALA A 70 -12.47 -33.10 -8.92
CA ALA A 70 -12.85 -31.74 -8.53
C ALA A 70 -14.20 -31.64 -7.81
N GLU A 71 -15.08 -32.62 -7.98
CA GLU A 71 -16.35 -32.73 -7.26
C GLU A 71 -16.20 -33.27 -5.83
N ARG A 72 -15.02 -33.82 -5.50
CA ARG A 72 -14.74 -34.40 -4.17
C ARG A 72 -14.15 -33.39 -3.21
N ASP A 73 -14.47 -33.58 -1.95
CA ASP A 73 -13.90 -32.84 -0.84
C ASP A 73 -12.54 -33.42 -0.43
N ILE A 74 -11.50 -33.12 -1.20
CA ILE A 74 -10.14 -33.67 -1.01
C ILE A 74 -9.30 -32.73 -0.15
N ASP A 75 -8.73 -33.25 0.93
CA ASP A 75 -7.91 -32.47 1.88
C ASP A 75 -6.48 -32.22 1.37
N PHE A 76 -6.37 -31.47 0.27
CA PHE A 76 -5.08 -31.01 -0.25
C PHE A 76 -4.38 -30.09 0.75
N THR A 77 -3.08 -30.31 0.94
CA THR A 77 -2.21 -29.31 1.59
C THR A 77 -2.08 -28.06 0.73
N TYR A 78 -1.73 -26.94 1.37
CA TYR A 78 -1.41 -25.71 0.65
C TYR A 78 -0.39 -25.93 -0.46
N ARG A 79 0.68 -26.70 -0.21
CA ARG A 79 1.73 -26.99 -1.21
C ARG A 79 1.19 -27.73 -2.42
N GLU A 80 0.34 -28.74 -2.21
CA GLU A 80 -0.29 -29.45 -3.33
C GLU A 80 -1.20 -28.51 -4.12
N ALA A 81 -2.05 -27.74 -3.45
CA ALA A 81 -2.92 -26.75 -4.11
C ALA A 81 -2.12 -25.70 -4.89
N HIS A 82 -1.01 -25.21 -4.33
CA HIS A 82 -0.10 -24.30 -5.00
C HIS A 82 0.51 -24.93 -6.25
N HIS A 83 1.04 -26.15 -6.17
CA HIS A 83 1.59 -26.84 -7.33
C HIS A 83 0.56 -27.16 -8.41
N LEU A 84 -0.68 -27.51 -8.02
CA LEU A 84 -1.79 -27.69 -8.96
C LEU A 84 -2.04 -26.39 -9.74
N MET A 85 -2.11 -25.25 -9.04
CA MET A 85 -2.30 -23.93 -9.64
C MET A 85 -1.12 -23.52 -10.54
N GLU A 86 0.11 -23.72 -10.07
CA GLU A 86 1.33 -23.42 -10.80
C GLU A 86 1.42 -24.22 -12.12
N ARG A 87 1.09 -25.53 -12.07
CA ARG A 87 1.05 -26.40 -13.25
C ARG A 87 0.02 -25.95 -14.27
N ALA A 88 -1.20 -25.64 -13.83
CA ALA A 88 -2.23 -25.10 -14.71
C ALA A 88 -1.76 -23.82 -15.41
N GLY A 89 -1.17 -22.88 -14.66
CA GLY A 89 -0.61 -21.65 -15.20
C GLY A 89 0.54 -21.89 -16.18
N TYR A 90 1.43 -22.83 -15.87
CA TYR A 90 2.53 -23.23 -16.74
C TYR A 90 2.02 -23.85 -18.05
N TRP A 91 0.98 -24.69 -18.02
CA TRP A 91 0.41 -25.28 -19.23
C TRP A 91 -0.25 -24.25 -20.13
N VAL A 92 -0.95 -23.26 -19.58
CA VAL A 92 -1.43 -22.14 -20.40
C VAL A 92 -0.27 -21.44 -21.12
N ARG A 93 0.85 -21.22 -20.43
CA ARG A 93 2.06 -20.65 -21.05
C ARG A 93 2.64 -21.53 -22.17
N GLN A 94 2.42 -22.85 -22.13
CA GLN A 94 2.83 -23.81 -23.17
C GLN A 94 1.77 -23.99 -24.28
N GLY A 95 0.72 -23.16 -24.34
CA GLY A 95 -0.27 -23.20 -25.42
C GLY A 95 -1.46 -24.11 -25.17
N HIS A 96 -1.70 -24.56 -23.94
CA HIS A 96 -2.93 -25.28 -23.58
C HIS A 96 -4.09 -24.29 -23.40
N THR A 97 -5.25 -24.54 -24.02
CA THR A 97 -6.33 -23.52 -24.13
C THR A 97 -7.64 -23.87 -23.44
N ARG A 98 -7.83 -25.10 -22.97
CA ARG A 98 -9.05 -25.54 -22.26
C ARG A 98 -9.01 -25.12 -20.79
N TYR A 99 -9.00 -23.81 -20.53
CA TYR A 99 -8.73 -23.23 -19.21
C TYR A 99 -9.66 -23.75 -18.11
N GLU A 100 -10.96 -23.94 -18.40
CA GLU A 100 -11.90 -24.49 -17.41
C GLU A 100 -11.47 -25.86 -16.90
N GLU A 101 -10.99 -26.74 -17.77
CA GLU A 101 -10.51 -28.07 -17.37
C GLU A 101 -9.15 -27.97 -16.66
N LEU A 102 -8.25 -27.12 -17.15
CA LEU A 102 -6.93 -26.91 -16.53
C LEU A 102 -7.01 -26.41 -15.09
N PHE A 103 -7.96 -25.53 -14.81
CA PHE A 103 -8.13 -24.89 -13.51
C PHE A 103 -9.20 -25.56 -12.63
N ARG A 104 -9.92 -26.58 -13.13
CA ARG A 104 -11.00 -27.25 -12.39
C ARG A 104 -10.55 -27.83 -11.04
N ILE A 105 -9.49 -28.64 -11.02
CA ILE A 105 -8.95 -29.20 -9.76
C ILE A 105 -8.29 -28.10 -8.91
N PRO A 106 -7.42 -27.21 -9.44
CA PRO A 106 -6.82 -26.13 -8.64
C PRO A 106 -7.83 -25.22 -7.95
N LEU A 107 -8.92 -24.85 -8.63
CA LEU A 107 -9.98 -24.00 -8.07
C LEU A 107 -10.80 -24.75 -7.02
N ALA A 108 -11.08 -26.04 -7.22
CA ALA A 108 -11.72 -26.88 -6.21
C ALA A 108 -10.85 -27.01 -4.96
N ALA A 109 -9.55 -27.27 -5.11
CA ALA A 109 -8.60 -27.33 -4.00
C ALA A 109 -8.54 -25.99 -3.24
N ALA A 110 -8.58 -24.86 -3.95
CA ALA A 110 -8.56 -23.53 -3.33
C ALA A 110 -9.75 -23.27 -2.40
N ARG A 111 -10.94 -23.82 -2.68
CA ARG A 111 -12.17 -23.61 -1.87
C ARG A 111 -12.01 -23.98 -0.39
N ARG A 112 -11.11 -24.90 -0.06
CA ARG A 112 -10.92 -25.38 1.32
C ARG A 112 -10.15 -24.41 2.20
N PHE A 113 -9.40 -23.49 1.61
CA PHE A 113 -8.59 -22.55 2.36
C PHE A 113 -9.38 -21.31 2.76
N ASP A 114 -8.86 -20.59 3.76
CA ASP A 114 -9.35 -19.25 4.08
C ASP A 114 -9.14 -18.27 2.90
N TYR A 115 -9.85 -17.15 2.94
CA TYR A 115 -9.88 -16.19 1.84
C TYR A 115 -8.53 -15.54 1.54
N GLN A 116 -7.66 -15.36 2.54
CA GLN A 116 -6.34 -14.78 2.30
C GLN A 116 -5.44 -15.80 1.60
N VAL A 117 -5.47 -17.06 2.03
CA VAL A 117 -4.74 -18.14 1.36
C VAL A 117 -5.26 -18.37 -0.07
N ARG A 118 -6.57 -18.25 -0.30
CA ARG A 118 -7.15 -18.27 -1.67
C ARG A 118 -6.57 -17.16 -2.55
N ARG A 119 -6.42 -15.94 -2.02
CA ARG A 119 -5.79 -14.83 -2.76
C ARG A 119 -4.36 -15.13 -3.15
N ASP A 120 -3.60 -15.72 -2.24
CA ASP A 120 -2.22 -16.08 -2.49
C ASP A 120 -2.09 -17.20 -3.54
N LEU A 121 -2.94 -18.24 -3.47
CA LEU A 121 -3.02 -19.27 -4.50
C LEU A 121 -3.39 -18.68 -5.87
N LEU A 122 -4.36 -17.77 -5.91
CA LEU A 122 -4.90 -17.17 -7.15
C LEU A 122 -4.06 -15.98 -7.67
N ARG A 123 -2.99 -15.58 -7.00
CA ARG A 123 -2.19 -14.39 -7.33
C ARG A 123 -1.70 -14.38 -8.77
N TRP A 124 -1.21 -15.52 -9.25
CA TRP A 124 -0.71 -15.64 -10.63
C TRP A 124 -1.83 -15.62 -11.66
N LEU A 125 -2.95 -16.31 -11.39
CA LEU A 125 -4.12 -16.29 -12.27
C LEU A 125 -4.71 -14.88 -12.39
N THR A 126 -4.68 -14.09 -11.32
CA THR A 126 -5.25 -12.75 -11.29
C THR A 126 -4.32 -11.66 -11.85
N SER A 127 -3.00 -11.86 -11.86
CA SER A 127 -2.03 -10.84 -12.28
C SER A 127 -1.17 -11.20 -13.50
N GLY A 128 -1.05 -12.49 -13.84
CA GLY A 128 -0.16 -12.98 -14.88
C GLY A 128 -0.59 -12.60 -16.30
N GLN A 129 0.30 -11.96 -17.05
CA GLN A 129 0.00 -11.50 -18.42
C GLN A 129 -0.40 -12.63 -19.37
N TRP A 130 0.25 -13.80 -19.25
CA TRP A 130 -0.02 -15.00 -20.07
C TRP A 130 -1.33 -15.70 -19.71
N LEU A 131 -1.95 -15.33 -18.58
CA LEU A 131 -3.21 -15.90 -18.10
C LEU A 131 -4.39 -14.97 -18.35
N LYS A 132 -4.23 -13.93 -19.17
CA LYS A 132 -5.28 -12.93 -19.42
C LYS A 132 -6.59 -13.58 -19.90
N ASP A 133 -6.51 -14.53 -20.83
CA ASP A 133 -7.70 -15.16 -21.43
C ASP A 133 -8.33 -16.17 -20.46
N ALA A 134 -7.51 -16.97 -19.76
CA ALA A 134 -7.96 -17.83 -18.67
C ALA A 134 -8.66 -17.03 -17.56
N ARG A 135 -8.07 -15.90 -17.14
CA ARG A 135 -8.65 -14.99 -16.14
C ARG A 135 -9.97 -14.40 -16.61
N ALA A 136 -10.09 -14.05 -17.89
CA ALA A 136 -11.33 -13.52 -18.45
C ALA A 136 -12.44 -14.59 -18.44
N LEU A 137 -12.12 -15.83 -18.83
CA LEU A 137 -13.06 -16.94 -18.86
C LEU A 137 -13.49 -17.37 -17.45
N LEU A 138 -12.55 -17.39 -16.49
CA LEU A 138 -12.78 -17.86 -15.12
C LEU A 138 -13.17 -16.74 -14.14
N ALA A 139 -13.47 -15.54 -14.64
CA ALA A 139 -13.66 -14.35 -13.81
C ALA A 139 -14.72 -14.54 -12.72
N GLU A 140 -15.86 -15.13 -13.05
CA GLU A 140 -16.96 -15.39 -12.12
C GLU A 140 -16.55 -16.34 -10.98
N GLN A 141 -15.92 -17.47 -11.33
CA GLN A 141 -15.45 -18.46 -10.36
C GLN A 141 -14.36 -17.88 -9.44
N VAL A 142 -13.44 -17.09 -9.99
CA VAL A 142 -12.40 -16.42 -9.21
C VAL A 142 -13.01 -15.37 -8.28
N THR A 143 -13.99 -14.59 -8.74
CA THR A 143 -14.71 -13.63 -7.90
C THR A 143 -15.44 -14.33 -6.77
N GLU A 144 -16.15 -15.43 -7.04
CA GLU A 144 -16.83 -16.24 -6.01
C GLU A 144 -15.85 -16.72 -4.94
N LEU A 145 -14.70 -17.28 -5.35
CA LEU A 145 -13.68 -17.78 -4.43
C LEU A 145 -13.09 -16.71 -3.51
N LEU A 146 -12.94 -15.49 -4.02
CA LEU A 146 -12.27 -14.39 -3.33
C LEU A 146 -13.22 -13.52 -2.51
N THR A 147 -14.53 -13.64 -2.71
CA THR A 147 -15.55 -12.83 -2.03
C THR A 147 -15.90 -13.45 -0.68
N GLU A 148 -15.60 -12.74 0.40
CA GLU A 148 -16.04 -13.17 1.74
C GLU A 148 -17.56 -13.06 1.87
N PRO A 149 -18.24 -14.02 2.51
CA PRO A 149 -19.68 -14.01 2.65
C PRO A 149 -20.12 -12.95 3.65
N ALA A 150 -21.38 -12.55 3.57
CA ALA A 150 -21.95 -11.46 4.34
C ALA A 150 -21.84 -11.65 5.86
N GLU A 151 -21.72 -12.89 6.36
CA GLU A 151 -21.54 -13.17 7.79
C GLU A 151 -20.23 -12.58 8.36
N HIS A 152 -19.22 -12.32 7.52
CA HIS A 152 -17.98 -11.67 7.94
C HIS A 152 -18.13 -10.14 8.13
N GLY A 153 -19.34 -9.61 7.91
CA GLY A 153 -19.69 -8.23 8.16
C GLY A 153 -18.84 -7.23 7.36
N PRO A 154 -18.74 -5.98 7.84
CA PRO A 154 -18.00 -4.94 7.12
C PRO A 154 -16.50 -5.22 6.93
N ALA A 155 -15.87 -5.93 7.88
CA ALA A 155 -14.46 -6.31 7.78
C ALA A 155 -14.22 -7.26 6.60
N GLY A 156 -15.10 -8.25 6.39
CA GLY A 156 -15.01 -9.16 5.25
C GLY A 156 -15.20 -8.47 3.90
N VAL A 157 -16.06 -7.44 3.83
CA VAL A 157 -16.18 -6.60 2.63
C VAL A 157 -14.87 -5.87 2.35
N VAL A 158 -14.20 -5.32 3.36
CA VAL A 158 -12.91 -4.63 3.18
C VAL A 158 -11.81 -5.60 2.73
N ARG A 159 -11.70 -6.76 3.39
CA ARG A 159 -10.74 -7.81 2.99
C ARG A 159 -11.03 -8.38 1.59
N THR A 160 -12.28 -8.39 1.15
CA THR A 160 -12.63 -8.76 -0.22
C THR A 160 -11.99 -7.81 -1.25
N GLU A 161 -11.88 -6.52 -0.95
CA GLU A 161 -11.32 -5.54 -1.87
C GLU A 161 -9.78 -5.53 -1.86
N MET A 162 -9.16 -5.55 -0.68
CA MET A 162 -7.70 -5.34 -0.56
C MET A 162 -6.90 -6.50 0.06
N GLY A 163 -7.58 -7.54 0.57
CA GLY A 163 -6.97 -8.64 1.32
C GLY A 163 -6.60 -8.27 2.75
N ASP A 164 -6.06 -9.26 3.46
CA ASP A 164 -5.50 -9.15 4.81
C ASP A 164 -3.99 -9.39 4.76
N THR A 165 -3.30 -8.50 4.06
CA THR A 165 -1.93 -8.71 3.57
C THR A 165 -0.85 -8.13 4.48
N ASP A 166 -1.20 -7.17 5.33
CA ASP A 166 -0.33 -6.56 6.32
C ASP A 166 -1.14 -5.99 7.51
N HIS A 167 -0.44 -5.57 8.57
CA HIS A 167 -1.08 -5.02 9.78
C HIS A 167 -1.93 -3.79 9.51
N PHE A 168 -1.58 -2.97 8.51
CA PHE A 168 -2.37 -1.78 8.19
C PHE A 168 -3.65 -2.19 7.46
N ALA A 169 -3.60 -3.12 6.50
CA ALA A 169 -4.77 -3.71 5.85
C ALA A 169 -5.73 -4.34 6.87
N ARG A 170 -5.20 -5.15 7.81
CA ARG A 170 -5.99 -5.74 8.90
C ARG A 170 -6.67 -4.66 9.73
N MET A 171 -5.91 -3.64 10.13
CA MET A 171 -6.44 -2.52 10.91
C MET A 171 -7.55 -1.78 10.17
N LEU A 172 -7.41 -1.53 8.85
CA LEU A 172 -8.47 -0.93 8.06
C LEU A 172 -9.74 -1.78 8.04
N ALA A 173 -9.62 -3.10 7.88
CA ALA A 173 -10.76 -4.00 7.88
C ALA A 173 -11.46 -4.05 9.25
N GLU A 174 -10.70 -4.26 10.33
CA GLU A 174 -11.23 -4.47 11.67
C GLU A 174 -11.71 -3.17 12.35
N GLU A 175 -10.94 -2.08 12.24
CA GLU A 175 -11.27 -0.81 12.93
C GLU A 175 -12.15 0.12 12.07
N TYR A 176 -11.99 0.12 10.74
CA TYR A 176 -12.66 1.06 9.83
C TYR A 176 -13.69 0.40 8.91
N GLY A 177 -13.92 -0.91 9.01
CA GLY A 177 -14.84 -1.69 8.19
C GLY A 177 -16.19 -1.01 7.92
N PRO A 178 -16.98 -0.68 8.96
CA PRO A 178 -18.30 -0.06 8.78
C PRO A 178 -18.26 1.23 7.95
N ARG A 179 -17.28 2.09 8.22
CA ARG A 179 -17.14 3.39 7.54
C ARG A 179 -16.60 3.26 6.13
N LEU A 180 -15.73 2.29 5.88
CA LEU A 180 -15.25 1.97 4.53
C LEU A 180 -16.37 1.40 3.66
N VAL A 181 -17.29 0.62 4.25
CA VAL A 181 -18.47 0.11 3.55
C VAL A 181 -19.44 1.24 3.18
N GLU A 182 -19.64 2.25 4.03
CA GLU A 182 -20.43 3.44 3.70
C GLU A 182 -19.89 4.19 2.46
N VAL A 183 -18.58 4.17 2.25
CA VAL A 183 -17.92 4.77 1.09
C VAL A 183 -17.40 3.74 0.08
N LEU A 184 -17.99 2.53 0.04
CA LEU A 184 -17.49 1.42 -0.76
C LEU A 184 -17.19 1.76 -2.24
N PRO A 185 -18.01 2.56 -2.96
CA PRO A 185 -17.68 2.97 -4.32
C PRO A 185 -16.36 3.77 -4.40
N LEU A 186 -16.11 4.66 -3.43
CA LEU A 186 -14.87 5.43 -3.35
C LEU A 186 -13.69 4.55 -2.92
N PHE A 187 -13.90 3.62 -1.99
CA PHE A 187 -12.88 2.66 -1.56
C PHE A 187 -12.43 1.75 -2.71
N ARG A 188 -13.37 1.20 -3.48
CA ARG A 188 -13.10 0.48 -4.73
C ARG A 188 -12.33 1.33 -5.73
N HIS A 189 -12.71 2.60 -5.85
CA HIS A 189 -12.00 3.54 -6.72
C HIS A 189 -10.55 3.79 -6.26
N TRP A 190 -10.28 3.87 -4.95
CA TRP A 190 -8.91 3.95 -4.42
C TRP A 190 -8.07 2.73 -4.81
N ASN A 191 -8.66 1.52 -4.80
CA ASN A 191 -8.02 0.27 -5.21
C ASN A 191 -7.69 0.17 -6.72
N THR A 192 -8.00 1.21 -7.50
CA THR A 192 -7.60 1.32 -8.92
C THR A 192 -6.35 2.18 -9.14
N ALA A 193 -5.76 2.76 -8.09
CA ALA A 193 -4.61 3.67 -8.15
C ALA A 193 -3.26 2.97 -8.43
N ARG A 194 -3.19 2.16 -9.49
CA ARG A 194 -2.03 1.31 -9.83
C ARG A 194 -0.94 2.06 -10.60
N SER A 195 -1.28 3.14 -11.29
CA SER A 195 -0.31 4.00 -11.99
C SER A 195 0.52 4.86 -11.03
N THR A 196 1.56 5.52 -11.55
CA THR A 196 2.42 6.42 -10.75
C THR A 196 1.79 7.78 -10.46
N LYS A 197 0.76 8.19 -11.22
CA LYS A 197 0.01 9.44 -11.02
C LYS A 197 -1.47 9.28 -11.43
N PRO A 198 -2.40 10.07 -10.86
CA PRO A 198 -3.81 10.00 -11.28
C PRO A 198 -4.01 10.65 -12.65
N SER A 199 -5.00 10.16 -13.40
CA SER A 199 -5.51 10.84 -14.59
C SER A 199 -6.59 11.87 -14.20
N ALA A 200 -6.84 12.84 -15.07
CA ALA A 200 -7.92 13.82 -14.84
C ALA A 200 -9.29 13.13 -14.71
N ARG A 201 -9.54 12.05 -15.46
CA ARG A 201 -10.75 11.23 -15.33
C ARG A 201 -10.85 10.58 -13.96
N TRP A 202 -9.74 10.03 -13.46
CA TRP A 202 -9.68 9.40 -12.14
C TRP A 202 -10.04 10.39 -11.02
N LEU A 203 -9.49 11.62 -11.08
CA LEU A 203 -9.78 12.67 -10.10
C LEU A 203 -11.24 13.14 -10.15
N ARG A 204 -11.81 13.34 -11.35
CA ARG A 204 -13.23 13.70 -11.50
C ARG A 204 -14.16 12.64 -10.92
N ASN A 205 -13.83 11.37 -11.10
CA ASN A 205 -14.61 10.27 -10.53
C ASN A 205 -14.52 10.26 -9.00
N ALA A 206 -13.32 10.44 -8.43
CA ALA A 206 -13.14 10.55 -6.98
C ALA A 206 -13.96 11.73 -6.40
N ALA A 207 -13.89 12.90 -7.04
CA ALA A 207 -14.61 14.10 -6.60
C ALA A 207 -16.13 13.90 -6.55
N ARG A 208 -16.70 13.16 -7.51
CA ARG A 208 -18.15 12.85 -7.55
C ARG A 208 -18.62 11.93 -6.41
N MET A 209 -17.70 11.17 -5.82
CA MET A 209 -18.01 10.23 -4.73
C MET A 209 -17.73 10.83 -3.34
N LEU A 210 -17.16 12.04 -3.27
CA LEU A 210 -16.85 12.69 -2.00
C LEU A 210 -18.12 13.24 -1.34
N THR A 211 -18.28 12.88 -0.07
CA THR A 211 -19.23 13.46 0.87
C THR A 211 -18.45 14.05 2.06
N PRO A 212 -19.06 14.90 2.91
CA PRO A 212 -18.40 15.37 4.12
C PRO A 212 -17.88 14.23 5.01
N GLY A 213 -18.64 13.13 5.12
CA GLY A 213 -18.21 11.93 5.83
C GLY A 213 -17.01 11.23 5.19
N ALA A 214 -16.98 11.16 3.86
CA ALA A 214 -15.83 10.60 3.13
C ALA A 214 -14.56 11.46 3.30
N VAL A 215 -14.70 12.80 3.29
CA VAL A 215 -13.59 13.73 3.53
C VAL A 215 -13.03 13.55 4.96
N ALA A 216 -13.91 13.44 5.95
CA ALA A 216 -13.51 13.16 7.34
C ALA A 216 -12.79 11.82 7.46
N LEU A 217 -13.30 10.76 6.81
CA LEU A 217 -12.66 9.45 6.80
C LEU A 217 -11.27 9.49 6.13
N VAL A 218 -11.12 10.16 4.99
CA VAL A 218 -9.80 10.35 4.35
C VAL A 218 -8.80 10.96 5.32
N ARG A 219 -9.20 12.03 6.04
CA ARG A 219 -8.35 12.67 7.04
C ARG A 219 -7.93 11.67 8.12
N GLU A 220 -8.88 10.93 8.69
CA GLU A 220 -8.62 9.99 9.76
C GLU A 220 -7.69 8.84 9.33
N LEU A 221 -7.91 8.26 8.15
CA LEU A 221 -7.07 7.19 7.61
C LEU A 221 -5.62 7.65 7.40
N LEU A 222 -5.43 8.87 6.89
CA LEU A 222 -4.09 9.45 6.74
C LEU A 222 -3.46 9.78 8.09
N THR A 223 -4.22 10.27 9.07
CA THR A 223 -3.74 10.46 10.45
C THR A 223 -3.30 9.13 11.06
N ARG A 224 -4.06 8.05 10.85
CA ARG A 224 -3.70 6.70 11.30
C ARG A 224 -2.41 6.21 10.64
N LEU A 225 -2.22 6.48 9.35
CA LEU A 225 -0.97 6.18 8.63
C LEU A 225 0.23 6.96 9.17
N VAL A 226 0.07 8.24 9.53
CA VAL A 226 1.14 9.04 10.15
C VAL A 226 1.55 8.47 11.51
N ALA A 227 0.61 7.93 12.28
CA ALA A 227 0.88 7.29 13.57
C ALA A 227 1.47 5.87 13.43
N TYR A 228 1.30 5.22 12.28
CA TYR A 228 1.71 3.84 12.05
C TYR A 228 3.23 3.69 11.99
N ARG A 229 3.75 2.60 12.57
CA ARG A 229 5.20 2.33 12.68
C ARG A 229 5.64 1.02 12.03
N GLY A 230 4.73 0.31 11.37
CA GLY A 230 4.98 -1.05 10.93
C GLY A 230 4.87 -2.06 12.07
N GLY A 231 5.11 -3.32 11.75
CA GLY A 231 5.20 -4.42 12.70
C GLY A 231 5.76 -5.66 12.01
N ASP A 232 6.21 -6.64 12.80
CA ASP A 232 6.55 -7.95 12.27
C ASP A 232 5.24 -8.62 11.83
N TRP A 233 5.11 -8.92 10.54
CA TRP A 233 3.98 -9.68 10.01
C TRP A 233 4.39 -11.14 9.84
N VAL A 234 3.57 -12.03 10.39
CA VAL A 234 3.82 -13.47 10.28
C VAL A 234 3.28 -13.96 8.94
N VAL A 235 4.17 -14.37 8.06
CA VAL A 235 3.81 -15.05 6.82
C VAL A 235 3.92 -16.55 7.08
N ARG A 236 2.87 -17.29 6.75
CA ARG A 236 2.84 -18.75 6.79
C ARG A 236 2.76 -19.27 5.37
N TYR A 237 3.70 -20.13 5.01
CA TYR A 237 3.79 -20.72 3.68
C TYR A 237 4.45 -22.09 3.79
N ASP A 238 3.81 -23.12 3.22
CA ASP A 238 4.30 -24.51 3.24
C ASP A 238 4.68 -25.06 4.64
N GLY A 239 3.93 -24.68 5.67
CA GLY A 239 4.24 -25.08 7.05
C GLY A 239 5.46 -24.37 7.66
N GLU A 240 6.13 -23.51 6.90
CA GLU A 240 7.13 -22.58 7.40
C GLU A 240 6.47 -21.28 7.84
N GLU A 241 7.00 -20.70 8.91
CA GLU A 241 6.59 -19.41 9.44
C GLU A 241 7.80 -18.49 9.47
N TRP A 242 7.74 -17.37 8.76
CA TRP A 242 8.74 -16.31 8.88
C TRP A 242 8.09 -14.97 9.16
N ARG A 243 8.89 -14.07 9.72
CA ARG A 243 8.48 -12.69 9.98
C ARG A 243 8.92 -11.81 8.83
N ASP A 244 7.94 -11.28 8.11
CA ASP A 244 8.16 -10.23 7.13
C ASP A 244 8.11 -8.87 7.83
N LYS A 245 9.15 -8.06 7.60
CA LYS A 245 9.26 -6.69 8.13
C LYS A 245 8.90 -5.70 7.03
N VAL A 246 7.66 -5.78 6.55
CA VAL A 246 7.15 -4.86 5.55
C VAL A 246 6.39 -3.72 6.24
N PHE A 247 6.60 -2.48 5.77
CA PHE A 247 5.79 -1.35 6.24
C PHE A 247 4.36 -1.47 5.68
N LEU A 248 4.21 -1.59 4.36
CA LEU A 248 2.95 -1.83 3.66
C LEU A 248 3.19 -2.76 2.47
N LYS A 249 2.30 -3.72 2.22
CA LYS A 249 2.28 -4.57 1.01
C LYS A 249 1.71 -3.81 -0.19
N GLU A 250 1.92 -4.36 -1.38
CA GLU A 250 1.57 -3.71 -2.65
C GLU A 250 0.07 -3.38 -2.72
N GLU A 251 -0.78 -4.30 -2.27
CA GLU A 251 -2.24 -4.15 -2.25
C GLU A 251 -2.66 -2.95 -1.38
N THR A 252 -2.07 -2.81 -0.20
CA THR A 252 -2.28 -1.67 0.71
C THR A 252 -1.72 -0.37 0.14
N ILE A 253 -0.56 -0.42 -0.51
CA ILE A 253 0.05 0.74 -1.17
C ILE A 253 -0.87 1.32 -2.24
N VAL A 254 -1.57 0.49 -3.01
CA VAL A 254 -2.52 0.96 -4.04
C VAL A 254 -3.66 1.74 -3.39
N VAL A 255 -4.28 1.20 -2.33
CA VAL A 255 -5.37 1.87 -1.60
C VAL A 255 -4.90 3.20 -1.00
N VAL A 256 -3.78 3.20 -0.27
CA VAL A 256 -3.23 4.41 0.35
C VAL A 256 -2.89 5.48 -0.70
N ARG A 257 -2.37 5.06 -1.87
CA ARG A 257 -2.13 5.98 -2.98
C ARG A 257 -3.43 6.60 -3.49
N GLY A 258 -4.49 5.81 -3.61
CA GLY A 258 -5.83 6.29 -3.94
C GLY A 258 -6.31 7.36 -2.95
N ILE A 259 -6.22 7.09 -1.64
CA ILE A 259 -6.58 8.04 -0.58
C ILE A 259 -5.80 9.35 -0.73
N LEU A 260 -4.47 9.27 -0.93
CA LEU A 260 -3.62 10.44 -1.14
C LEU A 260 -4.02 11.22 -2.40
N TRP A 261 -4.26 10.54 -3.52
CA TRP A 261 -4.65 11.21 -4.76
C TRP A 261 -6.00 11.93 -4.65
N THR A 262 -6.94 11.39 -3.88
CA THR A 262 -8.21 12.06 -3.58
C THR A 262 -8.00 13.41 -2.87
N CYS A 263 -6.91 13.59 -2.12
CA CYS A 263 -6.60 14.89 -1.49
C CYS A 263 -6.35 16.04 -2.48
N GLN A 264 -6.14 15.76 -3.77
CA GLN A 264 -6.01 16.80 -4.81
C GLN A 264 -7.34 17.49 -5.12
N VAL A 265 -8.47 16.87 -4.77
CA VAL A 265 -9.82 17.43 -5.00
C VAL A 265 -10.54 17.78 -3.68
N ILE A 266 -9.81 17.77 -2.56
CA ILE A 266 -10.30 18.21 -1.24
C ILE A 266 -9.73 19.60 -0.96
N ASP A 267 -10.61 20.58 -0.77
CA ASP A 267 -10.22 21.95 -0.41
C ASP A 267 -10.36 22.19 1.10
N GLU A 268 -9.44 21.62 1.87
CA GLU A 268 -9.41 21.72 3.32
C GLU A 268 -8.01 22.08 3.82
N ARG A 269 -7.93 22.91 4.86
CA ARG A 269 -6.65 23.43 5.39
C ARG A 269 -5.72 22.33 5.91
N TRP A 270 -6.26 21.22 6.36
CA TRP A 270 -5.48 20.09 6.89
C TRP A 270 -4.73 19.31 5.81
N VAL A 271 -5.11 19.44 4.53
CA VAL A 271 -4.58 18.58 3.46
C VAL A 271 -3.07 18.75 3.30
N THR A 272 -2.60 19.99 3.14
CA THR A 272 -1.18 20.27 2.90
C THR A 272 -0.31 19.74 4.04
N SER A 273 -0.68 20.02 5.31
CA SER A 273 0.09 19.58 6.47
C SER A 273 0.06 18.05 6.63
N LEU A 274 -1.12 17.43 6.52
CA LEU A 274 -1.24 15.98 6.74
C LEU A 274 -0.55 15.16 5.63
N VAL A 275 -0.67 15.58 4.37
CA VAL A 275 0.05 14.94 3.25
C VAL A 275 1.56 15.08 3.44
N THR A 276 2.03 16.20 3.98
CA THR A 276 3.45 16.38 4.35
C THR A 276 3.87 15.39 5.42
N ASP A 277 3.07 15.21 6.47
CA ASP A 277 3.38 14.27 7.56
C ASP A 277 3.36 12.82 7.07
N VAL A 278 2.49 12.46 6.12
CA VAL A 278 2.50 11.15 5.45
C VAL A 278 3.79 10.96 4.65
N ALA A 279 4.20 11.96 3.86
CA ALA A 279 5.44 11.91 3.10
C ALA A 279 6.66 11.75 4.03
N MET A 280 6.67 12.45 5.16
CA MET A 280 7.72 12.35 6.16
C MET A 280 7.75 10.97 6.83
N THR A 281 6.59 10.43 7.18
CA THR A 281 6.46 9.10 7.81
C THR A 281 6.90 7.99 6.86
N CYS A 282 6.45 8.03 5.60
CA CYS A 282 6.78 6.99 4.62
C CYS A 282 8.19 7.16 4.03
N GLY A 283 8.67 8.41 3.94
CA GLY A 283 9.94 8.77 3.30
C GLY A 283 11.17 8.67 4.17
N THR A 284 10.99 8.56 5.50
CA THR A 284 12.09 8.37 6.45
C THR A 284 12.14 6.92 6.92
N GLY A 285 13.34 6.39 7.17
CA GLY A 285 13.54 5.02 7.62
C GLY A 285 13.09 4.79 9.05
N SER A 286 13.02 3.53 9.48
CA SER A 286 12.60 3.12 10.83
C SER A 286 13.40 3.81 11.96
N ASN A 287 14.67 4.12 11.70
CA ASN A 287 15.59 4.85 12.58
C ASN A 287 15.52 6.39 12.45
N GLY A 288 14.56 6.91 11.68
CA GLY A 288 14.44 8.35 11.39
C GLY A 288 15.48 8.89 10.42
N MET A 289 16.43 8.06 9.94
CA MET A 289 17.39 8.44 8.91
C MET A 289 16.76 8.32 7.53
N GLY A 290 16.92 9.36 6.71
CA GLY A 290 16.37 9.40 5.35
C GLY A 290 17.01 8.47 4.33
N SER A 291 18.11 7.79 4.70
CA SER A 291 18.87 6.87 3.83
C SER A 291 18.09 5.61 3.46
N THR A 292 17.09 5.25 4.26
CA THR A 292 16.12 4.19 3.94
C THR A 292 14.74 4.81 3.88
N CYS A 293 13.94 4.42 2.88
CA CYS A 293 12.58 4.88 2.70
C CYS A 293 11.63 3.74 3.08
N ARG A 294 10.73 3.95 4.05
CA ARG A 294 9.78 2.90 4.49
C ARG A 294 8.82 2.52 3.37
N CYS A 295 8.36 3.50 2.59
CA CYS A 295 7.47 3.27 1.46
C CYS A 295 7.63 4.36 0.40
N GLU A 296 8.52 4.11 -0.57
CA GLU A 296 8.82 5.03 -1.66
C GLU A 296 7.61 5.37 -2.55
N PRO A 297 6.73 4.41 -2.93
CA PRO A 297 5.59 4.73 -3.77
C PRO A 297 4.57 5.65 -3.10
N VAL A 298 4.31 5.49 -1.80
CA VAL A 298 3.40 6.36 -1.02
C VAL A 298 4.02 7.75 -0.85
N THR A 299 5.33 7.81 -0.57
CA THR A 299 6.06 9.08 -0.48
C THR A 299 5.98 9.88 -1.78
N ASN A 300 6.23 9.23 -2.93
CA ASN A 300 6.12 9.86 -4.24
C ASN A 300 4.68 10.30 -4.56
N ALA A 301 3.67 9.54 -4.15
CA ALA A 301 2.27 9.93 -4.29
C ALA A 301 1.95 11.21 -3.50
N ALA A 302 2.42 11.30 -2.24
CA ALA A 302 2.26 12.49 -1.41
C ALA A 302 2.96 13.73 -2.00
N VAL A 303 4.21 13.57 -2.48
CA VAL A 303 4.92 14.65 -3.20
C VAL A 303 4.16 15.10 -4.44
N GLY A 304 3.62 14.15 -5.22
CA GLY A 304 2.81 14.46 -6.40
C GLY A 304 1.49 15.18 -6.08
N VAL A 305 0.90 14.96 -4.91
CA VAL A 305 -0.28 15.68 -4.42
C VAL A 305 0.10 17.13 -4.09
N LEU A 306 1.16 17.34 -3.31
CA LEU A 306 1.66 18.69 -2.97
C LEU A 306 2.04 19.48 -4.23
N ALA A 307 2.77 18.85 -5.15
CA ALA A 307 3.18 19.48 -6.41
C ALA A 307 1.98 19.96 -7.25
N ARG A 308 0.87 19.21 -7.25
CA ARG A 308 -0.33 19.56 -8.01
C ARG A 308 -1.24 20.55 -7.31
N ARG A 309 -1.20 20.63 -5.98
CA ARG A 309 -1.88 21.71 -5.26
C ARG A 309 -1.25 23.06 -5.60
N GLY A 310 0.06 23.07 -5.87
CA GLY A 310 0.77 24.27 -6.32
C GLY A 310 0.73 25.38 -5.27
N GLY A 311 1.03 26.60 -5.69
CA GLY A 311 1.01 27.77 -4.82
C GLY A 311 2.20 27.88 -3.87
N LEU A 312 2.25 28.97 -3.11
CA LEU A 312 3.38 29.27 -2.23
C LEU A 312 3.34 28.46 -0.93
N ASP A 313 2.18 27.96 -0.50
CA ASP A 313 2.00 27.22 0.75
C ASP A 313 2.66 25.83 0.73
N VAL A 314 2.92 25.26 -0.46
CA VAL A 314 3.58 23.96 -0.60
C VAL A 314 5.11 24.03 -0.60
N ILE A 315 5.72 25.22 -0.68
CA ILE A 315 7.17 25.40 -0.74
C ILE A 315 7.86 24.87 0.53
N VAL A 316 7.39 25.31 1.70
CA VAL A 316 7.92 24.88 3.00
C VAL A 316 7.73 23.37 3.21
N PRO A 317 6.53 22.79 3.00
CA PRO A 317 6.31 21.36 2.94
C PRO A 317 7.30 20.57 2.06
N LEU A 318 7.41 20.92 0.78
CA LEU A 318 8.27 20.21 -0.18
C LEU A 318 9.74 20.30 0.23
N SER A 319 10.21 21.47 0.67
CA SER A 319 11.58 21.66 1.15
C SER A 319 11.87 20.88 2.43
N ARG A 320 10.91 20.78 3.35
CA ARG A 320 11.03 19.94 4.57
C ARG A 320 11.20 18.47 4.21
N ILE A 321 10.45 17.96 3.24
CA ILE A 321 10.58 16.58 2.76
C ILE A 321 11.94 16.41 2.08
N GLN A 322 12.36 17.35 1.23
CA GLN A 322 13.65 17.34 0.53
C GLN A 322 14.83 17.30 1.51
N ALA A 323 14.76 18.05 2.60
CA ALA A 323 15.80 18.07 3.63
C ALA A 323 15.94 16.73 4.38
N LYS A 324 14.90 15.89 4.43
CA LYS A 324 14.87 14.70 5.30
C LYS A 324 14.89 13.36 4.57
N VAL A 325 14.24 13.24 3.41
CA VAL A 325 14.21 12.01 2.62
C VAL A 325 15.48 11.90 1.78
N ARG A 326 16.05 10.72 1.53
CA ARG A 326 17.24 10.55 0.65
C ARG A 326 17.00 9.62 -0.55
N ALA A 327 15.83 9.01 -0.66
CA ALA A 327 15.48 8.16 -1.80
C ALA A 327 15.61 8.94 -3.13
N ARG A 328 16.39 8.39 -4.07
CA ARG A 328 16.75 9.09 -5.34
C ARG A 328 15.53 9.49 -6.16
N SER A 329 14.54 8.62 -6.28
CA SER A 329 13.30 8.92 -7.03
C SER A 329 12.51 10.05 -6.39
N VAL A 330 12.42 10.05 -5.05
CA VAL A 330 11.71 11.07 -4.27
C VAL A 330 12.42 12.41 -4.40
N GLN A 331 13.75 12.42 -4.27
CA GLN A 331 14.56 13.62 -4.46
C GLN A 331 14.37 14.23 -5.85
N ARG A 332 14.38 13.40 -6.90
CA ARG A 332 14.08 13.85 -8.27
C ARG A 332 12.70 14.48 -8.38
N ASN A 333 11.67 13.82 -7.84
CA ASN A 333 10.29 14.31 -7.90
C ASN A 333 10.09 15.60 -7.07
N LEU A 334 10.80 15.74 -5.95
CA LEU A 334 10.80 16.96 -5.14
C LEU A 334 11.44 18.13 -5.87
N SER A 335 12.58 17.93 -6.53
CA SER A 335 13.21 18.97 -7.34
C SER A 335 12.27 19.42 -8.46
N LEU A 336 11.70 18.49 -9.22
CA LEU A 336 10.73 18.81 -10.27
C LEU A 336 9.49 19.57 -9.74
N ALA A 337 9.00 19.19 -8.57
CA ALA A 337 7.87 19.87 -7.94
C ALA A 337 8.22 21.31 -7.54
N LEU A 338 9.38 21.51 -6.91
CA LEU A 338 9.85 22.83 -6.49
C LEU A 338 10.16 23.73 -7.69
N ASP A 339 10.75 23.20 -8.75
CA ASP A 339 11.00 23.95 -9.99
C ASP A 339 9.69 24.38 -10.65
N ALA A 340 8.68 23.50 -10.68
CA ALA A 340 7.36 23.84 -11.20
C ALA A 340 6.68 24.95 -10.39
N VAL A 341 6.76 24.89 -9.05
CA VAL A 341 6.24 25.96 -8.16
C VAL A 341 7.00 27.28 -8.39
N ALA A 342 8.32 27.23 -8.63
CA ALA A 342 9.12 28.40 -8.94
C ALA A 342 8.61 29.09 -10.21
N VAL A 343 8.48 28.31 -11.29
CA VAL A 343 8.03 28.79 -12.60
C VAL A 343 6.61 29.35 -12.53
N GLU A 344 5.69 28.66 -11.84
CA GLU A 344 4.31 29.11 -11.67
C GLU A 344 4.22 30.47 -10.96
N ASN A 345 5.13 30.72 -10.02
CA ASN A 345 5.13 31.94 -9.20
C ASN A 345 6.12 33.01 -9.69
N GLY A 346 6.78 32.80 -10.84
CA GLY A 346 7.77 33.73 -11.39
C GLY A 346 9.00 33.93 -10.50
N LEU A 347 9.38 32.91 -9.73
CA LEU A 347 10.50 32.94 -8.78
C LEU A 347 11.67 32.10 -9.30
N THR A 348 12.90 32.48 -8.93
CA THR A 348 14.06 31.59 -9.05
C THR A 348 14.08 30.56 -7.93
N ARG A 349 14.91 29.52 -8.10
CA ARG A 349 15.09 28.49 -7.07
C ARG A 349 15.70 29.07 -5.79
N GLU A 350 16.60 30.04 -5.89
CA GLU A 350 17.15 30.74 -4.72
C GLU A 350 16.07 31.53 -3.98
N GLN A 351 15.21 32.25 -4.71
CA GLN A 351 14.10 33.02 -4.13
C GLN A 351 13.06 32.13 -3.44
N LEU A 352 12.88 30.90 -3.92
CA LEU A 352 12.08 29.89 -3.21
C LEU A 352 12.71 29.48 -1.89
N LEU A 353 14.03 29.27 -1.85
CA LEU A 353 14.75 28.84 -0.65
C LEU A 353 14.71 29.93 0.44
N ASP A 354 14.79 31.20 0.07
CA ASP A 354 14.64 32.31 1.02
C ASP A 354 13.24 32.36 1.65
N ARG A 355 12.22 31.86 0.94
CA ARG A 355 10.84 31.71 1.46
C ARG A 355 10.62 30.44 2.29
N THR A 356 11.60 29.54 2.38
CA THR A 356 11.51 28.35 3.24
C THR A 356 11.86 28.63 4.69
N VAL A 357 12.41 29.80 4.99
CA VAL A 357 12.66 30.26 6.37
C VAL A 357 11.30 30.41 7.07
N PRO A 358 10.99 29.62 8.10
CA PRO A 358 9.74 29.77 8.84
C PRO A 358 9.66 31.19 9.42
N THR A 359 8.51 31.86 9.30
CA THR A 359 8.34 33.21 9.85
C THR A 359 8.25 33.22 11.38
N PHE A 360 8.09 32.05 12.02
CA PHE A 360 7.89 31.88 13.47
C PHE A 360 6.77 32.74 14.09
N GLY A 361 5.87 33.26 13.25
CA GLY A 361 4.81 34.20 13.64
C GLY A 361 5.32 35.62 13.94
N LEU A 362 6.54 35.96 13.50
CA LEU A 362 7.11 37.29 13.57
C LEU A 362 6.47 38.19 12.51
N ASP A 363 6.19 39.44 12.87
CA ASP A 363 5.71 40.49 11.98
C ASP A 363 6.84 41.08 11.12
N ALA A 364 6.53 42.13 10.34
CA ALA A 364 7.49 42.81 9.48
C ALA A 364 8.65 43.47 10.25
N ASP A 365 8.47 43.76 11.53
CA ASP A 365 9.51 44.31 12.42
C ASP A 365 10.34 43.20 13.09
N GLY A 366 10.08 41.93 12.76
CA GLY A 366 10.76 40.78 13.35
C GLY A 366 10.32 40.52 14.80
N VAL A 367 9.09 40.89 15.15
CA VAL A 367 8.53 40.78 16.50
C VAL A 367 7.25 39.96 16.49
N ARG A 368 7.07 39.12 17.52
CA ARG A 368 5.78 38.48 17.83
C ARG A 368 5.40 38.90 19.23
N GLU A 369 4.25 39.55 19.38
CA GLU A 369 3.73 39.99 20.67
C GLU A 369 2.59 39.07 21.13
N GLU A 370 2.66 38.62 22.38
CA GLU A 370 1.61 37.87 23.05
C GLU A 370 1.30 38.49 24.41
N LYS A 371 0.03 38.40 24.83
CA LYS A 371 -0.40 38.85 26.15
C LYS A 371 -0.46 37.64 27.10
N ILE A 372 0.31 37.69 28.19
CA ILE A 372 0.32 36.68 29.26
C ILE A 372 -0.01 37.39 30.58
N GLY A 373 -1.20 37.12 31.12
CA GLY A 373 -1.77 37.92 32.21
C GLY A 373 -1.86 39.41 31.83
N ASP A 374 -1.33 40.29 32.69
CA ASP A 374 -1.23 41.73 32.42
C ASP A 374 0.09 42.16 31.76
N TYR A 375 0.87 41.20 31.26
CA TYR A 375 2.15 41.46 30.60
C TYR A 375 2.04 41.28 29.10
N ARG A 376 2.77 42.12 28.36
CA ARG A 376 3.07 41.90 26.94
C ARG A 376 4.44 41.25 26.82
N VAL A 377 4.46 40.06 26.21
CA VAL A 377 5.66 39.29 25.96
C VAL A 377 5.98 39.38 24.47
N ARG A 378 7.17 39.86 24.15
CA ARG A 378 7.65 40.01 22.78
C ARG A 378 8.74 39.00 22.50
N LEU A 379 8.52 38.11 21.55
CA LEU A 379 9.54 37.29 20.91
C LEU A 379 10.16 38.13 19.78
N CYS A 380 11.48 38.31 19.79
CA CYS A 380 12.20 39.10 18.80
C CYS A 380 13.20 38.22 18.05
N ALA A 381 13.42 38.51 16.76
CA ALA A 381 14.48 37.89 15.97
C ALA A 381 15.90 38.29 16.42
N ASP A 382 16.03 39.40 17.17
CA ASP A 382 17.28 39.95 17.67
C ASP A 382 17.57 39.58 19.14
N VAL A 383 18.66 40.09 19.71
CA VAL A 383 19.02 39.89 21.12
C VAL A 383 18.65 41.15 21.92
N PRO A 384 17.90 41.04 23.04
CA PRO A 384 17.38 39.83 23.66
C PRO A 384 16.08 39.32 22.99
N ALA A 385 16.04 38.01 22.74
CA ALA A 385 14.97 37.36 21.97
C ALA A 385 13.63 37.24 22.72
N LEU A 386 13.59 37.47 24.03
CA LEU A 386 12.35 37.59 24.81
C LEU A 386 12.39 38.88 25.63
N ARG A 387 11.40 39.74 25.44
CA ARG A 387 11.21 40.99 26.18
C ARG A 387 9.86 40.97 26.87
N TYR A 388 9.80 41.49 28.09
CA TYR A 388 8.58 41.51 28.91
C TYR A 388 8.23 42.95 29.26
N VAL A 389 7.00 43.36 29.03
CA VAL A 389 6.48 44.68 29.36
C VAL A 389 5.31 44.51 30.32
N ASN A 390 5.35 45.15 31.48
CA ASN A 390 4.28 45.07 32.46
C ASN A 390 3.07 45.95 32.10
N ALA A 391 2.00 45.86 32.90
CA ALA A 391 0.79 46.67 32.74
C ALA A 391 1.05 48.18 32.74
N ALA A 392 2.08 48.63 33.46
CA ALA A 392 2.52 50.03 33.52
C ALA A 392 3.41 50.45 32.33
N GLY A 393 3.59 49.60 31.32
CA GLY A 393 4.40 49.88 30.13
C GLY A 393 5.92 49.81 30.35
N LYS A 394 6.39 49.36 31.53
CA LYS A 394 7.80 49.25 31.86
C LYS A 394 8.36 47.88 31.49
N THR A 395 9.53 47.87 30.86
CA THR A 395 10.28 46.63 30.58
C THR A 395 10.78 45.99 31.87
N VAL A 396 10.51 44.70 32.05
CA VAL A 396 10.93 43.91 33.22
C VAL A 396 11.81 42.73 32.79
N LYS A 397 12.68 42.25 33.70
CA LYS A 397 13.66 41.19 33.38
C LYS A 397 13.05 39.78 33.31
N SER A 398 11.90 39.55 33.94
CA SER A 398 11.21 38.25 33.91
C SER A 398 9.75 38.39 34.30
N LEU A 399 8.92 37.45 33.86
CA LEU A 399 7.57 37.27 34.41
C LEU A 399 7.59 36.73 35.86
N PRO A 400 6.55 37.05 36.66
CA PRO A 400 6.23 36.37 37.92
C PRO A 400 6.22 34.84 37.79
N LYS A 401 6.50 34.12 38.89
CA LYS A 401 6.78 32.66 38.87
C LYS A 401 5.58 31.83 38.39
N ASP A 402 4.38 32.26 38.77
CA ASP A 402 3.06 31.75 38.38
C ASP A 402 2.81 31.86 36.86
N LEU A 403 3.22 32.96 36.22
CA LEU A 403 3.03 33.17 34.78
C LEU A 403 4.14 32.58 33.89
N ARG A 404 5.22 32.03 34.47
CA ARG A 404 6.33 31.45 33.68
C ARG A 404 5.98 30.14 32.99
N ALA A 405 4.96 29.43 33.46
CA ALA A 405 4.51 28.18 32.84
C ALA A 405 3.91 28.43 31.45
N GLU A 406 3.25 29.57 31.27
CA GLU A 406 2.60 30.00 30.01
C GLU A 406 3.61 30.37 28.90
N LEU A 407 4.92 30.37 29.20
CA LEU A 407 5.97 30.62 28.21
C LEU A 407 6.42 29.35 27.44
N SER A 408 5.84 28.18 27.71
CA SER A 408 6.30 26.90 27.11
C SER A 408 6.34 26.97 25.58
N ASP A 409 5.29 27.50 24.98
CA ASP A 409 5.08 27.50 23.54
C ASP A 409 5.99 28.53 22.87
N LEU A 410 6.06 29.75 23.41
CA LEU A 410 7.01 30.78 22.99
C LEU A 410 8.46 30.32 23.12
N ARG A 411 8.80 29.53 24.14
CA ARG A 411 10.15 28.96 24.31
C ARG A 411 10.44 27.85 23.30
N ALA A 412 9.45 27.05 22.93
CA ALA A 412 9.59 26.05 21.87
C ALA A 412 9.84 26.74 20.52
N ILE A 413 9.04 27.75 20.20
CA ILE A 413 9.21 28.57 18.99
C ILE A 413 10.57 29.28 18.98
N LEU A 414 11.00 29.86 20.12
CA LEU A 414 12.33 30.48 20.24
C LEU A 414 13.47 29.48 19.98
N LYS A 415 13.32 28.23 20.42
CA LYS A 415 14.31 27.18 20.19
C LYS A 415 14.41 26.86 18.69
N GLU A 416 13.28 26.76 18.00
CA GLU A 416 13.23 26.52 16.56
C GLU A 416 13.78 27.72 15.76
N LEU A 417 13.42 28.95 16.16
CA LEU A 417 13.94 30.20 15.58
C LEU A 417 15.48 30.25 15.66
N LYS A 418 16.07 29.92 16.82
CA LYS A 418 17.53 29.89 16.99
C LYS A 418 18.20 28.83 16.11
N LEU A 419 17.58 27.66 15.96
CA LEU A 419 18.09 26.60 15.08
C LEU A 419 18.06 27.03 13.62
N ALA A 420 16.99 27.69 13.18
CA ALA A 420 16.88 28.22 11.83
C ALA A 420 17.89 29.36 11.58
N GLN A 421 18.06 30.28 12.52
CA GLN A 421 19.07 31.34 12.42
C GLN A 421 20.51 30.80 12.38
N ALA A 422 20.81 29.74 13.13
CA ALA A 422 22.12 29.10 13.09
C ALA A 422 22.38 28.40 11.76
N ALA A 423 21.38 27.71 11.21
CA ALA A 423 21.48 27.08 9.89
C ALA A 423 21.67 28.12 8.78
N GLU A 424 20.97 29.26 8.87
CA GLU A 424 21.08 30.36 7.90
C GLU A 424 22.44 31.05 7.95
N ARG A 425 22.99 31.30 9.15
CA ARG A 425 24.36 31.82 9.30
C ARG A 425 25.38 30.88 8.67
N SER A 426 25.27 29.57 8.94
CA SER A 426 26.18 28.58 8.36
C SER A 426 26.09 28.51 6.84
N ARG A 427 24.92 28.81 6.24
CA ARG A 427 24.73 28.92 4.78
C ARG A 427 25.49 30.14 4.23
N LEU A 428 25.24 31.32 4.81
CA LEU A 428 25.89 32.57 4.40
C LEU A 428 27.41 32.56 4.57
N GLU A 429 27.91 31.86 5.60
CA GLU A 429 29.35 31.67 5.85
C GLU A 429 30.00 30.69 4.85
N HIS A 430 29.25 29.75 4.26
CA HIS A 430 29.73 28.84 3.22
C HIS A 430 29.72 29.47 1.81
N ASP A 431 28.86 30.45 1.57
CA ASP A 431 28.70 31.13 0.28
C ASP A 431 29.53 32.43 0.16
N CYS A 432 30.34 32.76 1.17
CA CYS A 432 31.28 33.88 1.15
C CYS A 432 32.69 33.36 0.75
N PRO A 433 33.29 33.84 -0.37
CA PRO A 433 34.56 33.33 -0.89
C PRO A 433 35.78 33.60 0.00
#